data_AF-A0A358B4Q6-F1
#
_entry.id   AF-A0A358B4Q6-F1
#
_cell.length_a   1.000
_cell.length_b   1.000
_cell.length_c   1.000
_cell.angle_alpha   90.00
_cell.angle_beta   90.00
_cell.angle_gamma   90.00
#
_symmetry.space_group_name_H-M   'P 1'
#
loop_
_entity.id
_entity.type
_entity.pdbx_description
1 polymer ?
#
loop_
_entity_poly.entity_id
_entity_poly.type
_entity_poly.pdbx_seq_one_letter_code
_entity_poly.pdbx_strand_id
1 'polypeptide(L)' 'MAEILIDTVSKIYTGGTRAVSDVSLSIADGEFIVLVGPSGCGKSTLLP' A
#
# COMPACT_ATOMS: atom_id res chain seq x y z
N MET A 1 -19.31 -8.74 -1.39
CA MET A 1 -18.80 -7.89 -0.31
C MET A 1 -17.49 -8.48 0.17
N ALA A 2 -16.44 -7.66 0.25
CA ALA A 2 -15.09 -8.07 0.62
C ALA A 2 -14.40 -6.96 1.41
N GLU A 3 -13.74 -7.36 2.49
CA GLU A 3 -12.82 -6.53 3.26
C GLU A 3 -11.41 -6.66 2.66
N ILE A 4 -10.62 -5.58 2.70
CA ILE A 4 -9.20 -5.61 2.33
C ILE A 4 -8.38 -5.37 3.60
N LEU A 5 -7.52 -6.34 3.93
CA LEU A 5 -6.56 -6.25 5.02
C LEU A 5 -5.14 -6.34 4.46
N ILE A 6 -4.38 -5.27 4.62
CA ILE A 6 -2.93 -5.22 4.44
C ILE A 6 -2.34 -5.21 5.84
N ASP A 7 -1.55 -6.22 6.19
CA ASP A 7 -0.92 -6.34 7.50
C ASP A 7 0.60 -6.38 7.37
N THR A 8 1.25 -5.32 7.88
CA THR A 8 2.70 -5.23 8.03
C THR A 8 3.46 -5.59 6.74
N VAL A 9 3.01 -5.04 5.61
CA VAL A 9 3.57 -5.36 4.30
C VAL A 9 4.74 -4.46 3.96
N SER A 10 5.85 -5.09 3.55
CA SER A 10 7.06 -4.44 3.06
C SER A 10 7.36 -4.87 1.62
N LYS A 11 7.84 -3.95 0.76
CA LYS A 11 8.27 -4.25 -0.61
C LYS A 11 9.60 -3.59 -0.93
N ILE A 12 10.53 -4.41 -1.38
CA ILE A 12 11.82 -4.00 -1.93
C ILE A 12 11.88 -4.46 -3.39
N TYR A 13 12.18 -3.54 -4.31
CA TYR A 13 12.42 -3.87 -5.71
C TYR A 13 13.87 -4.27 -5.95
N THR A 14 14.13 -4.90 -7.08
CA THR A 14 15.49 -5.14 -7.58
C THR A 14 16.27 -3.81 -7.60
N GLY A 15 17.49 -3.83 -7.07
CA GLY A 15 18.30 -2.62 -6.86
C GLY A 15 18.22 -2.05 -5.43
N GLY A 16 17.43 -2.67 -4.54
CA GLY A 16 17.43 -2.34 -3.11
C GLY A 16 16.49 -1.19 -2.72
N THR A 17 15.77 -0.60 -3.68
CA THR A 17 14.77 0.42 -3.41
C THR A 17 13.63 -0.16 -2.59
N ARG A 18 13.55 0.26 -1.32
CA ARG A 18 12.42 -0.05 -0.44
C ARG A 18 11.26 0.89 -0.78
N ALA A 19 10.26 0.36 -1.49
CA ALA A 19 9.13 1.14 -1.97
C ALA A 19 8.04 1.32 -0.90
N VAL A 20 7.83 0.30 -0.06
CA VAL A 20 6.99 0.41 1.14
C VAL A 20 7.65 -0.32 2.30
N SER A 21 7.41 0.19 3.52
CA SER A 21 7.98 -0.34 4.76
C SER A 21 6.88 -0.51 5.77
N ASP A 22 6.61 -1.76 6.16
CA ASP A 22 5.76 -2.17 7.28
C ASP A 22 4.39 -1.46 7.29
N VAL A 23 3.72 -1.46 6.12
CA VAL A 23 2.43 -0.79 5.94
C VAL A 23 1.30 -1.72 6.41
N SER A 24 0.43 -1.18 7.27
CA SER A 24 -0.85 -1.81 7.62
C SER A 24 -2.02 -0.90 7.23
N LEU A 25 -3.02 -1.48 6.57
CA LEU A 25 -4.21 -0.79 6.09
C LEU A 25 -5.40 -1.74 6.15
N SER A 26 -6.52 -1.27 6.70
CA SER A 26 -7.80 -1.98 6.71
C SER A 26 -8.80 -1.15 5.94
N ILE A 27 -9.49 -1.76 4.98
CA ILE A 27 -10.55 -1.13 4.19
C ILE A 27 -11.79 -1.98 4.33
N ALA A 28 -12.83 -1.42 4.95
CA ALA A 28 -14.09 -2.11 5.12
C ALA A 28 -14.87 -2.21 3.80
N ASP A 29 -15.79 -3.15 3.73
CA ASP A 29 -16.64 -3.30 2.55
C ASP A 29 -17.45 -2.01 2.28
N GLY A 30 -17.41 -1.54 1.04
CA GLY A 30 -18.08 -0.31 0.61
C GLY A 30 -17.32 0.99 0.88
N GLU A 31 -16.15 0.95 1.53
CA GLU A 31 -15.32 2.15 1.72
C GLU A 31 -14.64 2.59 0.42
N PHE A 32 -14.57 3.91 0.25
CA PHE A 32 -13.85 4.55 -0.85
C PHE A 32 -12.68 5.35 -0.30
N ILE A 33 -11.46 4.94 -0.64
CA ILE A 33 -10.23 5.58 -0.16
C ILE A 33 -9.38 6.11 -1.31
N VAL A 34 -8.56 7.13 -1.02
CA VAL A 34 -7.58 7.69 -1.96
C VAL A 34 -6.23 7.77 -1.30
N LEU A 35 -5.19 7.22 -1.94
CA LEU A 35 -3.80 7.35 -1.50
C LEU A 35 -3.19 8.63 -2.08
N VAL A 36 -2.71 9.53 -1.22
CA VAL A 36 -2.11 10.81 -1.60
C VAL A 36 -0.68 10.90 -1.08
N GLY A 37 0.23 11.45 -1.88
CA GLY A 37 1.61 11.72 -1.48
C GLY A 37 2.52 12.02 -2.68
N PRO A 38 3.75 12.49 -2.43
CA PRO A 38 4.73 12.86 -3.48
C PRO A 38 5.03 11.73 -4.47
N SER A 39 5.60 12.06 -5.63
CA SER A 39 6.07 11.04 -6.57
C SER A 39 7.08 10.10 -5.89
N GLY A 40 6.98 8.79 -6.16
CA GLY A 40 7.87 7.78 -5.60
C GLY A 40 7.56 7.31 -4.17
N CYS A 41 6.52 7.81 -3.49
CA CYS A 41 6.21 7.43 -2.10
C CYS A 41 5.53 6.05 -1.90
N GLY A 42 5.52 5.18 -2.92
CA GLY A 42 5.01 3.80 -2.79
C GLY A 42 3.52 3.57 -3.07
N LYS A 43 2.75 4.58 -3.52
CA LYS A 43 1.30 4.47 -3.80
C LYS A 43 0.97 3.33 -4.78
N SER A 44 1.54 3.37 -5.98
CA SER A 44 1.37 2.34 -7.02
C SER A 44 2.00 0.99 -6.64
N THR A 45 2.82 0.95 -5.57
CA THR A 45 3.33 -0.31 -5.02
C THR A 45 2.31 -0.96 -4.09
N LEU A 46 1.51 -0.19 -3.34
CA LEU A 46 0.43 -0.71 -2.50
C LEU A 46 -0.81 -1.12 -3.30
N LEU A 47 -1.11 -0.39 -4.37
CA LEU A 47 -2.23 -0.65 -5.28
C LEU A 47 -1.71 -0.64 -6.72
N PRO A 48 -1.26 -1.80 -7.25
CA PRO A 48 -0.79 -1.92 -8.63
C PRO A 48 -1.91 -1.81 -9.68
#